data_AF-A0A1H5YQP6-F1
#
_entry.id   AF-A0A1H5YQP6-F1
#
_cell.length_a   1.000
_cell.length_b   1.000
_cell.length_c   1.000
_cell.angle_alpha   90.00
_cell.angle_beta   90.00
_cell.angle_gamma   90.00
#
_symmetry.space_group_name_H-M   'P 1'
#
loop_
_entity.id
_entity.type
_entity.pdbx_description
1 polymer ?
#
loop_
_entity_poly.entity_id
_entity_poly.type
_entity_poly.pdbx_seq_one_letter_code
_entity_poly.pdbx_strand_id
1 'polypeptide(L)' 'MELTVKLEDKADISFLKKMLLQLKGVKSVEISEDETYSWDEIESSDVFKKVLEQSQKDFEEGRFEEYSDELMDSIFNKK' A
#
# COMPACT_ATOMS: atom_id res chain seq x y z
N MET A 1 -17.09 20.80 9.90
CA MET A 1 -17.68 20.58 8.56
C MET A 1 -16.61 19.94 7.74
N GLU A 2 -16.95 18.90 7.00
CA GLU A 2 -16.03 18.09 6.22
C GLU A 2 -16.50 18.06 4.77
N LEU A 3 -15.57 18.17 3.83
CA LEU A 3 -15.81 18.12 2.39
C LEU A 3 -14.90 17.05 1.79
N THR A 4 -15.50 16.02 1.19
CA THR A 4 -14.78 14.98 0.47
C THR A 4 -14.96 15.20 -1.03
N VAL A 5 -13.87 15.19 -1.79
CA VAL A 5 -13.89 15.33 -3.25
C VAL A 5 -13.24 14.09 -3.85
N LYS A 6 -13.97 13.41 -4.76
CA LYS A 6 -13.42 12.28 -5.52
C LYS A 6 -12.85 12.80 -6.83
N LEU A 7 -11.60 12.46 -7.11
CA LEU A 7 -10.84 12.93 -8.26
C LEU A 7 -10.48 11.75 -9.16
N GLU A 8 -10.35 12.00 -10.46
CA GLU A 8 -9.83 11.01 -11.42
C GLU A 8 -8.29 11.12 -11.53
N ASP A 9 -7.62 10.08 -12.01
CA ASP A 9 -6.14 9.93 -12.04
C ASP A 9 -5.37 11.10 -12.67
N LYS A 10 -6.02 11.90 -13.53
CA LYS A 10 -5.41 13.04 -14.25
C LYS A 10 -5.73 14.38 -13.61
N ALA A 11 -6.35 14.41 -12.44
CA ALA A 11 -6.65 15.63 -11.74
C ALA A 11 -5.37 16.35 -11.32
N ASP A 12 -5.32 17.66 -11.53
CA ASP A 12 -4.21 18.48 -11.07
C ASP A 12 -4.35 18.74 -9.56
N ILE A 13 -3.84 17.79 -8.77
CA ILE A 13 -3.87 17.81 -7.30
C ILE A 13 -3.19 19.07 -6.76
N SER A 14 -2.10 19.52 -7.40
CA SER A 14 -1.34 20.70 -6.99
C SER A 14 -2.16 21.97 -7.15
N PHE A 15 -2.86 22.11 -8.28
CA PHE A 15 -3.77 23.22 -8.53
C PHE A 15 -4.97 23.19 -7.57
N LEU A 16 -5.60 22.03 -7.39
CA LEU A 16 -6.75 21.87 -6.48
C LEU A 16 -6.41 22.25 -5.04
N LYS A 17 -5.25 21.83 -4.55
CA LYS A 17 -4.77 22.18 -3.21
C LYS A 17 -4.61 23.69 -3.04
N LYS A 18 -4.01 24.37 -4.03
CA LYS A 18 -3.85 25.83 -4.02
C LYS A 18 -5.19 26.55 -4.03
N MET A 19 -6.13 26.09 -4.85
CA MET A 19 -7.46 26.67 -4.95
C MET A 19 -8.24 26.53 -3.63
N LEU A 20 -8.22 25.35 -3.01
CA LEU A 20 -8.94 25.08 -1.77
C LEU A 20 -8.37 25.87 -0.57
N LEU A 21 -7.04 26.03 -0.49
CA LEU A 21 -6.39 26.82 0.57
C LEU A 21 -6.73 28.31 0.51
N GLN A 22 -7.17 28.83 -0.64
CA GLN A 22 -7.58 30.23 -0.77
C GLN A 22 -8.99 30.50 -0.23
N LEU A 23 -9.80 29.45 0.00
CA LEU A 23 -11.16 29.61 0.48
C LEU A 23 -11.18 30.00 1.96
N LYS A 24 -11.84 31.13 2.26
CA LYS A 24 -12.01 31.62 3.63
C LYS A 24 -12.76 30.58 4.47
N GLY A 25 -12.11 30.06 5.50
CA GLY A 25 -12.68 29.05 6.41
C GLY A 25 -12.10 27.65 6.22
N VAL A 26 -11.29 27.40 5.19
CA VAL A 26 -10.50 26.18 5.05
C VAL A 26 -9.26 26.28 5.94
N LYS A 27 -9.10 25.33 6.87
CA LYS A 27 -7.97 25.30 7.81
C LYS A 27 -6.79 24.47 7.30
N SER A 28 -7.09 23.37 6.62
CA SER A 28 -6.12 22.46 6.03
C SER A 28 -6.76 21.75 4.83
N VAL A 29 -5.91 21.25 3.94
CA VAL A 29 -6.29 20.39 2.81
C VAL A 29 -5.40 19.16 2.89
N GLU A 30 -6.02 18.03 3.17
CA GLU A 30 -5.39 16.72 3.27
C GLU A 30 -5.72 15.92 2.01
N ILE A 31 -4.71 15.26 1.44
CA ILE A 31 -4.85 14.41 0.26
C ILE A 31 -4.55 13.00 0.76
N SER A 32 -5.57 12.15 0.78
CA SER A 32 -5.40 10.72 0.98
C SER A 32 -5.02 10.12 -0.37
N GLU A 33 -3.74 9.87 -0.59
CA GLU A 33 -3.34 8.90 -1.60
C GLU A 33 -3.72 7.53 -1.02
N ASP A 34 -4.63 6.81 -1.67
CA ASP A 34 -4.73 5.37 -1.44
C ASP A 34 -3.33 4.82 -1.72
N GLU A 35 -2.76 4.05 -0.78
CA GLU A 35 -1.40 3.51 -0.89
C GLU A 35 -1.31 2.54 -2.07
N THR A 36 -1.15 3.06 -3.28
CA THR A 36 -0.74 2.30 -4.45
C THR A 36 0.75 2.05 -4.32
N TYR A 37 1.11 0.95 -3.65
CA TYR A 37 2.48 0.43 -3.66
C TYR A 37 2.92 0.22 -5.11
N SER A 38 4.06 0.79 -5.48
CA SER A 38 4.67 0.49 -6.78
C SER A 38 5.29 -0.92 -6.76
N TRP A 39 5.41 -1.55 -7.93
CA TRP A 39 6.08 -2.86 -8.04
C TRP A 39 7.53 -2.81 -7.56
N ASP A 40 8.24 -1.71 -7.82
CA ASP A 40 9.61 -1.50 -7.36
C ASP A 40 9.71 -1.43 -5.82
N GLU A 41 8.71 -0.83 -5.16
CA GLU A 41 8.61 -0.81 -3.69
C GLU A 41 8.26 -2.20 -3.13
N ILE A 42 7.39 -2.96 -3.78
CA ILE A 42 7.06 -4.32 -3.37
C ILE A 42 8.27 -5.24 -3.51
N GLU A 43 8.97 -5.22 -4.65
CA GLU A 43 10.13 -6.08 -4.93
C GLU A 43 11.29 -5.77 -3.98
N SER A 44 11.52 -4.50 -3.68
CA SER A 44 12.57 -4.09 -2.75
C SER A 44 12.23 -4.36 -1.28
N SER A 45 10.96 -4.61 -0.97
CA SER A 45 10.50 -4.83 0.41
C SER A 45 11.08 -6.11 1.02
N ASP A 46 11.45 -6.05 2.29
CA ASP A 46 11.86 -7.22 3.06
C ASP A 46 10.73 -8.25 3.23
N VAL A 47 9.48 -7.78 3.13
CA VAL A 47 8.28 -8.62 3.17
C VAL A 47 8.26 -9.57 1.98
N PHE A 48 8.44 -9.04 0.77
CA PHE A 48 8.46 -9.83 -0.46
C PHE A 48 9.61 -10.83 -0.51
N LYS A 49 10.80 -10.43 -0.05
CA LYS A 49 11.97 -11.33 0.03
C LYS A 49 11.71 -12.55 0.93
N LYS A 50 11.09 -12.35 2.10
CA LYS A 50 10.77 -13.47 3.02
C LYS A 50 9.79 -14.47 2.41
N VAL A 51 8.79 -13.99 1.65
CA VAL A 51 7.84 -14.86 0.95
C VAL A 51 8.55 -15.68 -0.13
N LEU A 52 9.46 -15.05 -0.89
CA LEU A 52 10.28 -15.76 -1.89
C LEU A 52 11.20 -16.81 -1.25
N GLU A 53 11.85 -16.48 -0.14
CA GLU A 53 12.71 -17.42 0.60
C GLU A 53 11.92 -18.63 1.11
N GLN A 54 10.70 -18.42 1.62
CA GLN A 54 9.84 -19.51 2.06
C GLN A 54 9.40 -20.38 0.88
N SER A 55 8.97 -19.76 -0.22
CA SER A 55 8.59 -20.46 -1.45
C SER A 55 9.73 -21.34 -2.00
N GLN A 56 10.96 -20.82 -1.96
CA GLN A 56 12.14 -21.60 -2.36
C GLN A 56 12.37 -22.81 -1.44
N LYS A 57 12.27 -22.64 -0.12
CA LYS A 57 12.39 -23.77 0.82
C LYS A 57 11.32 -24.82 0.60
N ASP A 58 10.08 -24.40 0.36
CA ASP A 58 8.98 -25.33 0.12
C ASP A 58 9.17 -26.10 -1.19
N PHE A 59 9.71 -25.46 -2.23
CA PHE A 59 10.13 -26.15 -3.45
C PHE A 59 11.25 -27.17 -3.19
N GLU A 60 12.29 -26.79 -2.45
CA GLU A 60 13.43 -27.67 -2.12
C GLU A 60 13.00 -28.87 -1.25
N GLU A 61 12.03 -28.67 -0.35
CA GLU A 61 11.50 -29.69 0.55
C GLU A 61 10.32 -30.49 -0.06
N GLY A 62 9.87 -30.13 -1.26
CA GLY A 62 8.72 -30.75 -1.92
C GLY A 62 7.39 -30.51 -1.20
N ARG A 63 7.30 -29.43 -0.42
CA ARG A 63 6.07 -28.99 0.24
C ARG A 63 5.22 -28.17 -0.73
N PHE A 64 3.91 -28.42 -0.68
CA PHE A 64 2.92 -27.55 -1.30
C PHE A 64 1.97 -27.09 -0.22
N GLU A 65 1.87 -25.78 -0.07
CA GLU A 65 0.95 -25.14 0.85
C GLU A 65 0.20 -24.05 0.08
N GLU A 66 -1.13 -24.06 0.20
CA GLU A 66 -1.94 -22.99 -0.36
C GLU A 66 -1.86 -21.74 0.52
N TYR A 67 -2.16 -20.59 -0.08
CA TYR A 67 -2.23 -19.35 0.65
C TYR A 67 -3.20 -19.45 1.85
N SER A 68 -2.72 -19.15 3.04
CA SER A 68 -3.48 -19.11 4.29
C SER A 68 -2.93 -18.03 5.23
N ASP A 69 -3.76 -17.57 6.17
CA ASP A 69 -3.32 -16.64 7.22
C ASP A 69 -2.23 -17.27 8.10
N GLU A 70 -2.34 -18.58 8.37
CA GLU A 70 -1.36 -19.37 9.13
C GLU A 70 0.01 -19.41 8.43
N LEU A 71 0.03 -19.58 7.10
CA LEU A 71 1.24 -19.50 6.29
C LEU A 71 1.88 -18.12 6.41
N MET A 72 1.10 -17.05 6.28
CA MET A 72 1.63 -15.69 6.40
C MET A 72 2.16 -15.41 7.80
N ASP A 73 1.45 -15.83 8.85
CA ASP A 73 1.91 -15.69 10.23
C ASP A 73 3.20 -16.48 10.49
N SER A 74 3.36 -17.65 9.87
CA SER A 74 4.60 -18.43 9.92
C SER A 74 5.78 -17.72 9.24
N ILE A 75 5.57 -17.13 8.06
CA ILE A 75 6.59 -16.39 7.29
C ILE A 75 7.04 -15.15 8.07
N PHE A 76 6.10 -14.46 8.71
CA PHE A 76 6.36 -13.20 9.40
C PHE A 76 6.58 -13.33 10.91
N ASN A 77 6.52 -14.55 11.46
CA ASN A 77 6.58 -14.84 12.89
C ASN A 77 5.63 -13.94 13.71
N LYS A 78 4.43 -13.68 13.18
CA LYS A 78 3.38 -12.99 13.94
C LYS A 78 2.82 -13.99 14.94
N LYS A 79 3.04 -13.71 16.23
CA LYS A 79 2.47 -14.49 17.34
C LYS A 79 1.04 -14.07 17.63
#